data_AF-A0A933A8I8-F1
#
_entry.id   AF-A0A933A8I8-F1
#
_cell.length_a   1.000
_cell.length_b   1.000
_cell.length_c   1.000
_cell.angle_alpha   90.00
_cell.angle_beta   90.00
_cell.angle_gamma   90.00
#
_symmetry.space_group_name_H-M   'P 1'
#
loop_
_entity.id
_entity.type
_entity.pdbx_description
1 polymer ?
#
loop_
_entity_poly.entity_id
_entity_poly.type
_entity_poly.pdbx_seq_one_letter_code
_entity_poly.pdbx_strand_id
1 'polypeptide(L)'
;VAQTFSQMGFTGRQGLEQSTRAMVSRAVGAGNMSLANHIALQAFVLMGGYSLLMALIGLFLTDVLFQAFGTSEAVRAEGATYMRIQFFAVAGISLRMTASAILQASGDVLLPLRATSVARVLHIVLAPFLIFGWWGFPAFGLAGAALANLFAQAVGSTINLIALFHGDSRLHLTLRGFHLDRAILWRLIKLGAPATASGMERSFSQLVLLKIVTPFGDIATAAYGMTRRIEMFANFGGQGVGQATGIMVGQNLGAGQPERARRSVGWGLGFVTVLKMLVGIPLAFFPVFVVFIFTREAEVVSLTASWLQVLALAAIFMGLGVIFQQAFNIAGDTVSVMIVTFVGVIIELSTAWLLSYPLGMGPLGIAWGNAIGMGLRAAIFVPLYFRGDWLTRRVI
;
A
#
# COMPACT_ATOMS: atom_id res chain seq x y z
N VAL A 1 18.09 4.27 -5.10
CA VAL A 1 18.55 3.62 -3.84
C VAL A 1 17.70 4.05 -2.64
N ALA A 2 17.76 5.31 -2.20
CA ALA A 2 17.01 5.79 -1.02
C ALA A 2 15.50 5.53 -1.07
N GLN A 3 14.86 5.75 -2.23
CA GLN A 3 13.43 5.49 -2.43
C GLN A 3 13.09 3.99 -2.30
N THR A 4 13.96 3.09 -2.77
CA THR A 4 13.78 1.64 -2.71
C THR A 4 13.81 1.14 -1.26
N PHE A 5 14.80 1.58 -0.47
CA PHE A 5 14.87 1.24 0.96
C PHE A 5 13.69 1.82 1.75
N SER A 6 13.30 3.05 1.43
CA SER A 6 12.12 3.67 2.03
C SER A 6 10.83 2.90 1.70
N GLN A 7 10.71 2.37 0.48
CA GLN A 7 9.60 1.50 0.08
C GLN A 7 9.57 0.19 0.87
N MET A 8 10.71 -0.46 1.09
CA MET A 8 10.77 -1.67 1.93
C MET A 8 10.29 -1.39 3.36
N GLY A 9 10.68 -0.24 3.93
CA GLY A 9 10.12 0.25 5.19
C GLY A 9 8.59 0.45 5.12
N PHE A 10 8.09 1.10 4.07
CA PHE A 10 6.65 1.26 3.92
C PHE A 10 5.89 -0.07 3.88
N THR A 11 6.45 -1.11 3.28
CA THR A 11 5.82 -2.43 3.22
C THR A 11 5.76 -3.13 4.58
N GLY A 12 6.83 -3.05 5.38
CA GLY A 12 6.87 -3.57 6.75
C GLY A 12 5.75 -3.01 7.63
N ARG A 13 5.53 -1.69 7.53
CA ARG A 13 4.46 -0.99 8.23
C ARG A 13 3.05 -1.43 7.82
N GLN A 14 2.82 -1.72 6.54
CA GLN A 14 1.48 -1.97 6.03
C GLN A 14 0.79 -3.15 6.74
N GLY A 15 1.51 -4.23 7.06
CA GLY A 15 0.91 -5.36 7.77
C GLY A 15 0.44 -5.01 9.18
N LEU A 16 1.19 -4.18 9.90
CA LEU A 16 0.76 -3.65 11.22
C LEU A 16 -0.51 -2.80 11.10
N GLU A 17 -0.66 -2.04 10.02
CA GLU A 17 -1.87 -1.24 9.79
C GLU A 17 -3.07 -2.11 9.46
N GLN A 18 -2.88 -3.19 8.71
CA GLN A 18 -3.95 -4.15 8.41
C GLN A 18 -4.42 -4.86 9.69
N SER A 19 -3.49 -5.30 10.55
CA SER A 19 -3.86 -5.92 11.82
C SER A 19 -4.51 -4.92 12.79
N THR A 20 -4.05 -3.67 12.79
CA THR A 20 -4.69 -2.58 13.54
C THR A 20 -6.13 -2.35 13.06
N ARG A 21 -6.36 -2.25 11.74
CA ARG A 21 -7.72 -2.13 11.18
C ARG A 21 -8.58 -3.33 11.57
N ALA A 22 -8.06 -4.56 11.47
CA ALA A 22 -8.77 -5.77 11.85
C ALA A 22 -9.23 -5.74 13.32
N MET A 23 -8.30 -5.50 14.24
CA MET A 23 -8.60 -5.52 15.67
C MET A 23 -9.47 -4.34 16.11
N VAL A 24 -9.18 -3.11 15.65
CA VAL A 24 -9.98 -1.93 16.01
C VAL A 24 -11.38 -2.01 15.43
N SER A 25 -11.55 -2.36 14.14
CA SER A 25 -12.87 -2.50 13.53
C SER A 25 -13.69 -3.60 14.19
N ARG A 26 -13.06 -4.72 14.59
CA ARG A 26 -13.71 -5.79 15.35
C ARG A 26 -14.21 -5.30 16.70
N ALA A 27 -13.38 -4.61 17.48
CA ALA A 27 -13.76 -4.07 18.79
C ALA A 27 -14.87 -3.01 18.70
N VAL A 28 -14.78 -2.12 17.71
CA VAL A 28 -15.82 -1.10 17.42
C VAL A 28 -17.13 -1.78 17.01
N GLY A 29 -17.07 -2.79 16.15
CA GLY A 29 -18.23 -3.59 15.75
C GLY A 29 -18.91 -4.28 16.92
N ALA A 30 -18.14 -4.78 17.88
CA ALA A 30 -18.65 -5.38 19.11
C ALA A 30 -19.21 -4.37 20.13
N GLY A 31 -19.18 -3.07 19.82
CA GLY A 31 -19.59 -2.00 20.74
C GLY A 31 -18.60 -1.73 21.88
N ASN A 32 -17.44 -2.40 21.89
CA ASN A 32 -16.46 -2.29 22.97
C ASN A 32 -15.41 -1.19 22.68
N MET A 33 -15.81 0.07 22.89
CA MET A 33 -14.94 1.23 22.64
C MET A 33 -13.74 1.29 23.58
N SER A 34 -13.87 0.78 24.81
CA SER A 34 -12.74 0.68 25.75
C SER A 34 -11.64 -0.22 25.18
N LEU A 35 -12.02 -1.39 24.66
CA LEU A 35 -11.07 -2.29 24.01
C LEU A 35 -10.52 -1.70 22.72
N ALA A 36 -11.34 -1.02 21.92
CA ALA A 36 -10.88 -0.35 20.70
C ALA A 36 -9.82 0.72 21.00
N ASN A 37 -10.03 1.55 22.03
CA ASN A 37 -9.06 2.55 22.50
C ASN A 37 -7.77 1.88 23.00
N HIS A 38 -7.89 0.79 23.77
CA HIS A 38 -6.72 0.05 24.26
C HIS A 38 -5.90 -0.55 23.12
N ILE A 39 -6.55 -1.20 22.14
CA ILE A 39 -5.89 -1.73 20.93
C ILE A 39 -5.20 -0.59 20.15
N ALA A 40 -5.87 0.56 19.99
CA ALA A 40 -5.30 1.72 19.31
C ALA A 40 -4.02 2.23 20.00
N LEU A 41 -3.99 2.29 21.34
CA LEU A 41 -2.78 2.64 22.09
C LEU A 41 -1.66 1.61 21.89
N GLN A 42 -1.96 0.31 21.93
CA GLN A 42 -0.95 -0.73 21.66
C GLN A 42 -0.43 -0.67 20.21
N ALA A 43 -1.28 -0.32 19.24
CA ALA A 43 -0.87 -0.10 17.86
C ALA A 43 0.10 1.09 17.73
N PHE A 44 -0.12 2.19 18.47
CA PHE A 44 0.83 3.29 18.53
C PHE A 44 2.17 2.90 19.16
N VAL A 45 2.18 2.03 20.17
CA VAL A 45 3.43 1.50 20.75
C VAL A 45 4.22 0.71 19.72
N LEU A 46 3.58 -0.23 19.01
CA LEU A 46 4.25 -0.98 17.94
C LEU A 46 4.73 -0.08 16.83
N MET A 47 3.94 0.93 16.44
CA MET A 47 4.32 1.85 15.39
C MET A 47 5.46 2.77 15.82
N GLY A 48 5.50 3.18 17.09
CA GLY A 48 6.62 3.92 17.68
C GLY A 48 7.90 3.09 17.65
N GLY A 49 7.84 1.81 18.05
CA GLY A 49 8.96 0.87 17.95
C GLY A 49 9.42 0.65 16.52
N TYR A 50 8.49 0.48 15.58
CA TYR A 50 8.77 0.37 14.15
C TYR A 50 9.45 1.62 13.59
N SER A 51 8.93 2.80 13.95
CA SER A 51 9.45 4.10 13.54
C SER A 51 10.86 4.34 14.08
N LEU A 52 11.11 3.98 15.35
CA LEU A 52 12.43 4.04 15.96
C LEU A 52 13.41 3.11 15.24
N LEU A 53 13.01 1.87 14.94
CA LEU A 53 13.82 0.94 14.17
C LEU A 53 14.22 1.52 12.81
N MET A 54 13.27 2.12 12.08
CA MET A 54 13.56 2.76 10.78
C MET A 54 14.50 3.96 10.93
N ALA A 55 14.33 4.77 11.97
CA ALA A 55 15.22 5.90 12.24
C ALA A 55 16.65 5.44 12.56
N LEU A 56 16.81 4.36 13.34
CA LEU A 56 18.12 3.76 13.65
C LEU A 56 18.79 3.20 12.39
N ILE A 57 18.03 2.52 11.53
CA ILE A 57 18.53 2.07 10.21
C ILE A 57 19.01 3.26 9.38
N GLY A 58 18.23 4.34 9.33
CA GLY A 58 18.66 5.55 8.63
C GLY A 58 19.92 6.15 9.20
N LEU A 59 20.03 6.26 10.53
CA LEU A 59 21.16 6.90 11.18
C LEU A 59 22.46 6.10 10.99
N PHE A 60 22.42 4.80 11.21
CA PHE A 60 23.62 3.95 11.29
C PHE A 60 23.93 3.16 10.02
N LEU A 61 22.93 2.80 9.22
CA LEU A 61 23.12 1.91 8.08
C LEU A 61 23.14 2.64 6.73
N THR A 62 22.76 3.92 6.63
CA THR A 62 22.69 4.62 5.31
C THR A 62 23.97 4.49 4.49
N ASP A 63 25.14 4.74 5.07
CA ASP A 63 26.41 4.68 4.32
C ASP A 63 26.74 3.25 3.87
N VAL A 64 26.47 2.27 4.73
CA VAL A 64 26.63 0.83 4.41
C VAL A 64 25.70 0.42 3.27
N LEU A 65 24.46 0.90 3.28
CA LEU A 65 23.47 0.61 2.25
C LEU A 65 23.85 1.24 0.89
N PHE A 66 24.47 2.42 0.88
CA PHE A 66 25.02 3.02 -0.34
C PHE A 66 26.24 2.26 -0.88
N GLN A 67 27.13 1.79 0.01
CA GLN A 67 28.29 0.98 -0.38
C GLN A 67 27.88 -0.37 -0.97
N ALA A 68 26.91 -1.06 -0.35
CA ALA A 68 26.38 -2.32 -0.85
C ALA A 68 25.77 -2.22 -2.26
N PHE A 69 25.35 -1.02 -2.67
CA PHE A 69 24.80 -0.74 -4.00
C PHE A 69 25.84 -0.29 -5.03
N GLY A 70 27.13 -0.20 -4.67
CA GLY A 70 28.20 0.17 -5.61
C GLY A 70 28.12 1.62 -6.11
N THR A 71 27.51 2.51 -5.34
CA THR A 71 27.35 3.93 -5.73
C THR A 71 28.67 4.70 -5.63
N SER A 72 28.88 5.67 -6.53
CA SER A 72 30.05 6.55 -6.50
C SER A 72 30.04 7.47 -5.27
N GLU A 73 31.22 7.95 -4.89
CA GLU A 73 31.38 8.78 -3.69
C GLU A 73 30.60 10.11 -3.77
N ALA A 74 30.51 10.71 -4.97
CA ALA A 74 29.70 11.90 -5.21
C ALA A 74 28.19 11.65 -5.02
N VAL A 75 27.68 10.51 -5.52
CA VAL A 75 26.27 10.12 -5.35
C VAL A 75 25.97 9.81 -3.87
N ARG A 76 26.93 9.23 -3.16
CA ARG A 76 26.82 8.97 -1.72
C ARG A 76 26.76 10.28 -0.92
N ALA A 77 27.61 11.25 -1.24
CA ALA A 77 27.66 12.54 -0.53
C ALA A 77 26.32 13.31 -0.62
N GLU A 78 25.69 13.37 -1.79
CA GLU A 78 24.35 13.99 -1.92
C GLU A 78 23.21 13.09 -1.42
N GLY A 79 23.28 11.79 -1.72
CA GLY A 79 22.18 10.85 -1.46
C GLY A 79 22.03 10.44 0.01
N ALA A 80 23.12 10.44 0.80
CA ALA A 80 23.10 9.95 2.18
C ALA A 80 22.31 10.87 3.11
N THR A 81 22.48 12.19 2.99
CA THR A 81 21.69 13.17 3.77
C THR A 81 20.21 13.03 3.47
N TYR A 82 19.84 12.97 2.18
CA TYR A 82 18.46 12.73 1.77
C TYR A 82 17.90 11.41 2.33
N MET A 83 18.67 10.32 2.24
CA MET A 83 18.24 9.00 2.72
C MET A 83 18.02 8.99 4.24
N ARG A 84 18.92 9.61 5.01
CA ARG A 84 18.75 9.78 6.47
C ARG A 84 17.46 10.52 6.79
N ILE A 85 17.23 11.70 6.18
CA ILE A 85 16.01 12.48 6.38
C ILE A 85 14.78 11.64 5.99
N GLN A 86 14.87 10.87 4.92
CA GLN A 86 13.76 10.03 4.46
C GLN A 86 13.39 8.94 5.47
N PHE A 87 14.35 8.32 6.17
CA PHE A 87 14.06 7.37 7.25
C PHE A 87 13.35 8.05 8.44
N PHE A 88 13.73 9.27 8.81
CA PHE A 88 12.98 10.05 9.80
C PHE A 88 11.59 10.45 9.28
N ALA A 89 11.45 10.78 7.99
CA ALA A 89 10.16 11.04 7.38
C ALA A 89 9.24 9.81 7.38
N VAL A 90 9.79 8.61 7.23
CA VAL A 90 9.04 7.35 7.37
C VAL A 90 8.42 7.27 8.78
N ALA A 91 9.12 7.66 9.84
CA ALA A 91 8.54 7.69 11.19
C ALA A 91 7.31 8.62 11.29
N GLY A 92 7.41 9.86 10.80
CA GLY A 92 6.28 10.80 10.80
C GLY A 92 5.09 10.34 9.95
N ILE A 93 5.37 9.77 8.76
CA ILE A 93 4.35 9.16 7.89
C ILE A 93 3.66 7.99 8.61
N SER A 94 4.44 7.16 9.29
CA SER A 94 3.94 5.96 9.98
C SER A 94 2.95 6.31 11.08
N LEU A 95 3.26 7.34 11.87
CA LEU A 95 2.38 7.84 12.92
C LEU A 95 1.06 8.37 12.35
N ARG A 96 1.12 9.23 11.32
CA ARG A 96 -0.09 9.75 10.65
C ARG A 96 -0.93 8.62 10.08
N MET A 97 -0.30 7.67 9.41
CA MET A 97 -1.01 6.58 8.74
C MET A 97 -1.68 5.62 9.72
N THR A 98 -1.06 5.36 10.87
CA THR A 98 -1.66 4.57 11.95
C THR A 98 -2.84 5.28 12.56
N ALA A 99 -2.71 6.58 12.87
CA ALA A 99 -3.82 7.38 13.36
C ALA A 99 -4.99 7.42 12.35
N SER A 100 -4.70 7.62 11.06
CA SER A 100 -5.68 7.54 9.98
C SER A 100 -6.34 6.15 9.90
N ALA A 101 -5.59 5.07 10.10
CA ALA A 101 -6.12 3.70 10.04
C ALA A 101 -7.06 3.41 11.21
N ILE A 102 -6.73 3.90 12.42
CA ILE A 102 -7.57 3.78 13.63
C ILE A 102 -8.89 4.53 13.44
N LEU A 103 -8.83 5.80 13.01
CA LEU A 103 -10.02 6.61 12.72
C LEU A 103 -10.92 5.95 11.67
N GLN A 104 -10.35 5.52 10.54
CA GLN A 104 -11.09 4.80 9.50
C GLN A 104 -11.71 3.50 10.02
N ALA A 105 -10.97 2.71 10.80
CA ALA A 105 -11.46 1.46 11.38
C ALA A 105 -12.64 1.68 12.35
N SER A 106 -12.72 2.87 12.97
CA SER A 106 -13.87 3.28 13.80
C SER A 106 -15.09 3.76 12.99
N GLY A 107 -14.91 4.00 11.69
CA GLY A 107 -15.94 4.52 10.78
C GLY A 107 -15.78 5.99 10.42
N ASP A 108 -14.75 6.68 10.92
CA ASP A 108 -14.48 8.07 10.56
C ASP A 108 -13.58 8.17 9.33
N VAL A 109 -14.15 8.62 8.22
CA VAL A 109 -13.43 8.83 6.96
C VAL A 109 -13.06 10.30 6.72
N LEU A 110 -13.72 11.25 7.40
CA LEU A 110 -13.58 12.67 7.12
C LEU A 110 -12.38 13.28 7.83
N LEU A 111 -12.15 12.93 9.10
CA LEU A 111 -10.99 13.42 9.85
C LEU A 111 -9.66 13.01 9.17
N PRO A 112 -9.44 11.72 8.81
CA PRO A 112 -8.24 11.29 8.09
C PRO A 112 -8.08 11.96 6.72
N LEU A 113 -9.19 12.18 6.01
CA LEU A 113 -9.19 12.86 4.70
C LEU A 113 -8.74 14.31 4.86
N ARG A 114 -9.35 15.06 5.78
CA ARG A 114 -8.98 16.46 6.08
C ARG A 114 -7.51 16.58 6.45
N ALA A 115 -7.04 15.75 7.38
CA ALA A 115 -5.63 15.73 7.79
C ALA A 115 -4.68 15.45 6.62
N THR A 116 -5.05 14.50 5.75
CA THR A 116 -4.25 14.18 4.54
C THR A 116 -4.26 15.33 3.54
N SER A 117 -5.40 15.97 3.31
CA SER A 117 -5.52 17.12 2.41
C SER A 117 -4.69 18.31 2.89
N VAL A 118 -4.78 18.66 4.18
CA VAL A 118 -3.96 19.72 4.79
C VAL A 118 -2.48 19.42 4.62
N ALA A 119 -2.04 18.19 4.95
CA ALA A 119 -0.65 17.78 4.76
C ALA A 119 -0.21 17.91 3.29
N ARG A 120 -1.04 17.50 2.33
CA ARG A 120 -0.69 17.56 0.89
C ARG A 120 -0.61 18.99 0.37
N VAL A 121 -1.54 19.85 0.75
CA VAL A 121 -1.51 21.29 0.39
C VAL A 121 -0.27 21.94 1.00
N LEU A 122 -0.03 21.71 2.29
CA LEU A 122 1.13 22.24 2.99
C LEU A 122 2.44 21.77 2.34
N HIS A 123 2.54 20.50 1.94
CA HIS A 123 3.70 19.97 1.25
C HIS A 123 3.94 20.68 -0.09
N ILE A 124 2.91 20.85 -0.91
CA ILE A 124 3.01 21.54 -2.22
C ILE A 124 3.44 22.99 -2.03
N VAL A 125 2.90 23.67 -1.02
CA VAL A 125 3.22 25.07 -0.72
C VAL A 125 4.65 25.21 -0.19
N LEU A 126 5.10 24.36 0.73
CA LEU A 126 6.43 24.47 1.35
C LEU A 126 7.58 24.04 0.45
N ALA A 127 7.33 23.11 -0.49
CA ALA A 127 8.39 22.51 -1.30
C ALA A 127 9.22 23.55 -2.09
N PRO A 128 8.64 24.54 -2.81
CA PRO A 128 9.44 25.53 -3.52
C PRO A 128 10.34 26.38 -2.62
N PHE A 129 9.87 26.75 -1.43
CA PHE A 129 10.65 27.53 -0.46
C PHE A 129 11.88 26.77 0.02
N LEU A 130 11.71 25.48 0.36
CA LEU A 130 12.81 24.68 0.89
C LEU A 130 13.73 24.11 -0.19
N ILE A 131 13.21 23.83 -1.39
CA ILE A 131 14.02 23.30 -2.50
C ILE A 131 14.82 24.43 -3.14
N PHE A 132 14.16 25.50 -3.56
CA PHE A 132 14.75 26.56 -4.38
C PHE A 132 15.17 27.79 -3.59
N GLY A 133 14.88 27.87 -2.29
CA GLY A 133 15.22 29.03 -1.47
C GLY A 133 14.36 30.27 -1.77
N TRP A 134 13.11 30.09 -2.19
CA TRP A 134 12.21 31.23 -2.44
C TRP A 134 12.04 32.09 -1.20
N TRP A 135 11.92 33.41 -1.40
CA TRP A 135 11.75 34.39 -0.32
C TRP A 135 12.88 34.37 0.73
N GLY A 136 14.13 34.23 0.28
CA GLY A 136 15.31 34.30 1.15
C GLY A 136 15.51 33.07 2.05
N PHE A 137 14.77 31.99 1.83
CA PHE A 137 15.06 30.70 2.46
C PHE A 137 16.40 30.13 1.92
N PRO A 138 17.15 29.37 2.72
CA PRO A 138 18.28 28.61 2.18
C PRO A 138 17.80 27.58 1.15
N ALA A 139 18.49 27.46 0.02
CA ALA A 139 18.20 26.46 -1.00
C ALA A 139 18.73 25.09 -0.58
N PHE A 140 17.89 24.26 0.04
CA PHE A 140 18.28 22.93 0.53
C PHE A 140 18.21 21.83 -0.56
N GLY A 141 17.79 22.17 -1.79
CA GLY A 141 17.71 21.22 -2.90
C GLY A 141 16.89 19.98 -2.56
N LEU A 142 17.46 18.80 -2.80
CA LEU A 142 16.81 17.51 -2.53
C LEU A 142 16.47 17.30 -1.04
N ALA A 143 17.31 17.79 -0.12
CA ALA A 143 17.01 17.74 1.32
C ALA A 143 15.80 18.62 1.67
N GLY A 144 15.61 19.73 0.96
CA GLY A 144 14.44 20.61 1.10
C GLY A 144 13.12 19.90 0.78
N ALA A 145 13.11 19.05 -0.26
CA ALA A 145 11.94 18.24 -0.60
C ALA A 145 11.57 17.25 0.53
N ALA A 146 12.58 16.60 1.11
CA ALA A 146 12.37 15.66 2.22
C ALA A 146 11.88 16.37 3.49
N LEU A 147 12.43 17.54 3.81
CA LEU A 147 12.01 18.37 4.95
C LEU A 147 10.57 18.89 4.78
N ALA A 148 10.21 19.38 3.59
CA ALA A 148 8.85 19.83 3.28
C ALA A 148 7.84 18.70 3.53
N ASN A 149 8.14 17.49 3.06
CA ASN A 149 7.30 16.34 3.28
C ASN A 149 7.25 15.97 4.77
N LEU A 150 8.39 15.87 5.47
CA LEU A 150 8.42 15.55 6.91
C LEU A 150 7.52 16.49 7.72
N PHE A 151 7.65 17.81 7.52
CA PHE A 151 6.86 18.81 8.23
C PHE A 151 5.36 18.68 7.91
N ALA A 152 5.01 18.53 6.64
CA ALA A 152 3.64 18.30 6.22
C ALA A 152 3.01 17.06 6.85
N GLN A 153 3.76 15.95 6.92
CA GLN A 153 3.29 14.70 7.52
C GLN A 153 3.15 14.84 9.04
N ALA A 154 4.06 15.57 9.70
CA ALA A 154 3.95 15.88 11.12
C ALA A 154 2.68 16.67 11.43
N VAL A 155 2.37 17.73 10.66
CA VAL A 155 1.12 18.50 10.80
C VAL A 155 -0.11 17.61 10.62
N GLY A 156 -0.15 16.79 9.55
CA GLY A 156 -1.25 15.86 9.33
C GLY A 156 -1.38 14.81 10.46
N SER A 157 -0.26 14.35 11.01
CA SER A 157 -0.26 13.44 12.16
C SER A 157 -0.86 14.11 13.40
N THR A 158 -0.45 15.34 13.68
CA THR A 158 -0.95 16.13 14.82
C THR A 158 -2.46 16.33 14.72
N ILE A 159 -3.00 16.65 13.54
CA ILE A 159 -4.46 16.79 13.34
C ILE A 159 -5.19 15.50 13.72
N ASN A 160 -4.73 14.34 13.23
CA ASN A 160 -5.36 13.05 13.57
C ASN A 160 -5.21 12.71 15.06
N LEU A 161 -4.06 13.00 15.67
CA LEU A 161 -3.81 12.74 17.09
C LEU A 161 -4.69 13.64 17.98
N ILE A 162 -4.81 14.93 17.65
CA ILE A 162 -5.73 15.82 18.35
C ILE A 162 -7.15 15.25 18.28
N ALA A 163 -7.58 14.78 17.11
CA ALA A 163 -8.91 14.21 16.97
C ALA A 163 -9.13 12.93 17.80
N LEU A 164 -8.10 12.10 17.95
CA LEU A 164 -8.17 10.86 18.74
C LEU A 164 -8.09 11.10 20.26
N PHE A 165 -7.41 12.15 20.73
CA PHE A 165 -7.24 12.42 22.16
C PHE A 165 -8.21 13.47 22.72
N HIS A 166 -8.63 14.44 21.89
CA HIS A 166 -9.37 15.62 22.35
C HIS A 166 -10.55 15.99 21.43
N GLY A 167 -10.73 15.34 20.29
CA GLY A 167 -11.79 15.68 19.34
C GLY A 167 -13.02 14.79 19.45
N ASP A 168 -14.05 15.12 18.68
CA ASP A 168 -15.34 14.41 18.63
C ASP A 168 -15.31 13.11 17.82
N SER A 169 -14.15 12.45 17.76
CA SER A 169 -14.04 11.19 17.02
C SER A 169 -14.75 10.07 17.80
N ARG A 170 -15.10 8.97 17.12
CA ARG A 170 -15.75 7.83 17.80
C ARG A 170 -14.85 7.18 18.87
N LEU A 171 -13.53 7.37 18.78
CA LEU A 171 -12.55 6.87 19.72
C LEU A 171 -11.96 8.03 20.54
N HIS A 172 -11.72 7.78 21.82
CA HIS A 172 -11.20 8.77 22.77
C HIS A 172 -10.06 8.13 23.55
N LEU A 173 -8.84 8.40 23.08
CA LEU A 173 -7.64 7.85 23.67
C LEU A 173 -7.29 8.60 24.96
N THR A 174 -6.93 7.85 25.99
CA THR A 174 -6.40 8.39 27.24
C THR A 174 -5.19 7.57 27.67
N LEU A 175 -4.15 8.26 28.15
CA LEU A 175 -2.98 7.60 28.73
C LEU A 175 -3.22 7.21 30.20
N ARG A 176 -4.35 7.62 30.80
CA ARG A 176 -4.68 7.28 32.17
C ARG A 176 -4.97 5.77 32.28
N GLY A 177 -4.20 5.07 33.12
CA GLY A 177 -4.31 3.61 33.24
C GLY A 177 -3.69 2.83 32.08
N PHE A 178 -2.93 3.51 31.21
CA PHE A 178 -2.19 2.84 30.15
C PHE A 178 -1.16 1.87 30.73
N HIS A 179 -1.15 0.66 30.18
CA HIS A 179 -0.15 -0.35 30.45
C HIS A 179 0.14 -1.12 29.16
N LEU A 180 1.33 -1.69 29.08
CA LEU A 180 1.74 -2.49 27.94
C LEU A 180 1.04 -3.86 27.99
N ASP A 181 0.22 -4.15 26.97
CA ASP A 181 -0.49 -5.41 26.87
C ASP A 181 0.22 -6.33 25.87
N ARG A 182 1.09 -7.21 26.40
CA ARG A 182 1.88 -8.14 25.59
C ARG A 182 1.01 -9.06 24.74
N ALA A 183 -0.18 -9.42 25.19
CA ALA A 183 -1.08 -10.30 24.45
C ALA A 183 -1.64 -9.59 23.21
N ILE A 184 -2.08 -8.34 23.36
CA ILE A 184 -2.54 -7.51 22.23
C ILE A 184 -1.40 -7.20 21.26
N LEU A 185 -0.23 -6.83 21.78
CA LEU A 185 0.95 -6.57 20.93
C LEU A 185 1.32 -7.80 20.11
N TRP A 186 1.36 -8.99 20.74
CA TRP A 186 1.66 -10.22 20.04
C TRP A 186 0.60 -10.58 18.99
N ARG A 187 -0.68 -10.32 19.27
CA ARG A 187 -1.76 -10.52 18.28
C ARG A 187 -1.63 -9.59 17.08
N LEU A 188 -1.33 -8.30 17.31
CA LEU A 188 -1.07 -7.34 16.24
C LEU A 188 0.09 -7.79 15.34
N ILE A 189 1.17 -8.30 15.93
CA ILE A 189 2.33 -8.83 15.20
C ILE A 189 1.97 -10.12 14.45
N LYS A 190 1.37 -11.10 15.13
CA LYS A 190 1.01 -12.41 14.56
C LYS A 190 0.05 -12.25 13.37
N LEU A 191 -0.88 -11.31 13.46
CA LEU A 191 -1.81 -11.01 12.38
C LEU A 191 -1.17 -10.18 11.27
N GLY A 192 -0.31 -9.22 11.64
CA GLY A 192 0.35 -8.30 10.70
C GLY A 192 1.51 -8.92 9.92
N ALA A 193 2.18 -9.96 10.43
CA ALA A 193 3.32 -10.58 9.76
C ALA A 193 2.95 -11.24 8.41
N PRO A 194 1.90 -12.09 8.30
CA PRO A 194 1.47 -12.61 7.00
C PRO A 194 1.01 -11.53 6.03
N ALA A 195 0.34 -10.48 6.53
CA ALA A 195 -0.08 -9.34 5.72
C ALA A 195 1.12 -8.53 5.19
N THR A 196 2.18 -8.40 6.00
CA THR A 196 3.46 -7.79 5.59
C THR A 196 4.12 -8.61 4.48
N ALA A 197 4.21 -9.93 4.66
CA ALA A 197 4.78 -10.83 3.66
C ALA A 197 4.02 -10.75 2.32
N SER A 198 2.68 -10.69 2.40
CA SER A 198 1.82 -10.48 1.22
C SER A 198 2.08 -9.14 0.52
N GLY A 199 2.40 -8.08 1.27
CA GLY A 199 2.76 -6.78 0.69
C GLY A 199 4.14 -6.78 0.03
N MET A 200 5.10 -7.53 0.59
CA MET A 200 6.46 -7.66 0.06
C MET A 200 6.50 -8.39 -1.28
N GLU A 201 5.58 -9.34 -1.48
CA GLU A 201 5.44 -10.08 -2.73
C GLU A 201 5.35 -9.15 -3.95
N ARG A 202 4.58 -8.05 -3.87
CA ARG A 202 4.42 -7.14 -5.01
C ARG A 202 5.74 -6.47 -5.41
N SER A 203 6.54 -6.07 -4.41
CA SER A 203 7.86 -5.47 -4.65
C SER A 203 8.83 -6.49 -5.25
N PHE A 204 8.80 -7.72 -4.74
CA PHE A 204 9.59 -8.83 -5.26
C PHE A 204 9.23 -9.17 -6.71
N SER A 205 7.92 -9.31 -7.01
CA SER A 205 7.41 -9.58 -8.36
C SER A 205 7.92 -8.54 -9.36
N GLN A 206 7.82 -7.26 -9.01
CA GLN A 206 8.22 -6.17 -9.90
C GLN A 206 9.72 -6.19 -10.24
N LEU A 207 10.58 -6.59 -9.30
CA LEU A 207 12.02 -6.74 -9.54
C LEU A 207 12.31 -7.92 -10.47
N VAL A 208 11.67 -9.06 -10.26
CA VAL A 208 11.89 -10.24 -11.09
C VAL A 208 11.36 -10.01 -12.51
N LEU A 209 10.18 -9.41 -12.67
CA LEU A 209 9.64 -9.05 -13.98
C LEU A 209 10.50 -8.02 -14.70
N LEU A 210 11.11 -7.08 -13.97
CA LEU A 210 12.10 -6.17 -14.55
C LEU A 210 13.31 -6.96 -15.07
N LYS A 211 13.84 -7.92 -14.30
CA LYS A 211 14.93 -8.79 -14.76
C LYS A 211 14.55 -9.62 -15.98
N ILE A 212 13.29 -10.04 -16.10
CA ILE A 212 12.76 -10.76 -17.26
C ILE A 212 12.67 -9.85 -18.50
N VAL A 213 12.32 -8.57 -18.34
CA VAL A 213 12.18 -7.64 -19.47
C VAL A 213 13.51 -7.09 -19.98
N THR A 214 14.49 -6.84 -19.11
CA THR A 214 15.74 -6.16 -19.48
C THR A 214 16.48 -6.76 -20.69
N PRO A 215 16.58 -8.09 -20.87
CA PRO A 215 17.24 -8.68 -22.03
C PRO A 215 16.57 -8.36 -23.39
N PHE A 216 15.31 -7.90 -23.41
CA PHE A 216 14.63 -7.48 -24.63
C PHE A 216 14.99 -6.04 -25.07
N GLY A 217 15.89 -5.36 -24.35
CA GLY A 217 16.42 -4.05 -24.70
C GLY A 217 15.70 -2.87 -24.06
N ASP A 218 16.15 -1.67 -24.43
CA ASP A 218 15.75 -0.42 -23.78
C ASP A 218 14.28 -0.08 -24.01
N ILE A 219 13.76 -0.32 -25.22
CA ILE A 219 12.35 -0.06 -25.56
C ILE A 219 11.41 -0.89 -24.68
N ALA A 220 11.71 -2.17 -24.49
CA ALA A 220 10.90 -3.07 -23.66
C ALA A 220 10.94 -2.66 -22.18
N THR A 221 12.12 -2.26 -21.70
CA THR A 221 12.31 -1.77 -20.33
C THR A 221 11.59 -0.44 -20.10
N ALA A 222 11.65 0.47 -21.07
CA ALA A 222 10.95 1.76 -21.04
C ALA A 222 9.43 1.56 -21.03
N ALA A 223 8.91 0.70 -21.92
CA ALA A 223 7.50 0.32 -21.94
C ALA A 223 7.07 -0.25 -20.59
N TYR A 224 7.94 -0.99 -19.89
CA TYR A 224 7.57 -1.69 -18.65
C TYR A 224 7.40 -0.67 -17.53
N GLY A 225 8.39 0.22 -17.40
CA GLY A 225 8.31 1.35 -16.48
C GLY A 225 7.07 2.21 -16.73
N MET A 226 6.73 2.44 -18.01
CA MET A 226 5.56 3.21 -18.40
C MET A 226 4.25 2.52 -18.00
N THR A 227 4.08 1.25 -18.36
CA THR A 227 2.93 0.44 -17.96
C THR A 227 2.75 0.42 -16.45
N ARG A 228 3.83 0.21 -15.67
CA ARG A 228 3.76 0.21 -14.20
C ARG A 228 3.30 1.54 -13.62
N ARG A 229 3.67 2.68 -14.22
CA ARG A 229 3.17 4.01 -13.80
C ARG A 229 1.67 4.12 -14.04
N ILE A 230 1.18 3.70 -15.20
CA ILE A 230 -0.25 3.75 -15.53
C ILE A 230 -1.06 2.82 -14.61
N GLU A 231 -0.58 1.60 -14.37
CA GLU A 231 -1.20 0.66 -13.42
C GLU A 231 -1.30 1.24 -12.01
N MET A 232 -0.28 1.96 -11.54
CA MET A 232 -0.29 2.59 -10.22
C MET A 232 -1.48 3.56 -10.08
N PHE A 233 -1.69 4.41 -11.08
CA PHE A 233 -2.85 5.31 -11.12
C PHE A 233 -4.18 4.55 -11.20
N ALA A 234 -4.26 3.55 -12.08
CA ALA A 234 -5.46 2.71 -12.24
C ALA A 234 -5.82 1.91 -10.97
N ASN A 235 -4.88 1.71 -10.04
CA ASN A 235 -5.10 0.92 -8.84
C ASN A 235 -5.52 1.72 -7.59
N PHE A 236 -5.35 3.05 -7.55
CA PHE A 236 -5.61 3.82 -6.32
C PHE A 236 -7.05 3.70 -5.83
N GLY A 237 -8.03 3.84 -6.71
CA GLY A 237 -9.43 3.73 -6.30
C GLY A 237 -9.81 2.34 -5.81
N GLY A 238 -9.24 1.27 -6.40
CA GLY A 238 -9.50 -0.11 -5.98
C GLY A 238 -9.03 -0.39 -4.56
N GLN A 239 -7.85 0.12 -4.17
CA GLN A 239 -7.35 -0.01 -2.81
C GLN A 239 -8.25 0.70 -1.79
N GLY A 240 -8.78 1.88 -2.12
CA GLY A 240 -9.72 2.60 -1.27
C GLY A 240 -11.01 1.81 -1.02
N VAL A 241 -11.64 1.30 -2.09
CA VAL A 241 -12.85 0.46 -1.98
C VAL A 241 -12.56 -0.82 -1.19
N GLY A 242 -11.42 -1.47 -1.43
CA GLY A 242 -11.00 -2.66 -0.69
C GLY A 242 -10.86 -2.40 0.80
N GLN A 243 -10.17 -1.32 1.20
CA GLN A 243 -10.00 -0.96 2.61
C GLN A 243 -11.35 -0.66 3.28
N ALA A 244 -12.23 0.10 2.64
CA ALA A 244 -13.57 0.38 3.14
C ALA A 244 -14.39 -0.92 3.31
N THR A 245 -14.33 -1.80 2.31
CA THR A 245 -14.99 -3.11 2.34
C THR A 245 -14.51 -3.96 3.51
N GLY A 246 -13.18 -4.05 3.69
CA GLY A 246 -12.60 -4.81 4.79
C GLY A 246 -12.95 -4.24 6.15
N ILE A 247 -12.96 -2.90 6.33
CA ILE A 247 -13.41 -2.26 7.59
C ILE A 247 -14.87 -2.61 7.87
N MET A 248 -15.76 -2.53 6.88
CA MET A 248 -17.16 -2.92 7.03
C MET A 248 -17.30 -4.41 7.39
N VAL A 249 -16.51 -5.29 6.79
CA VAL A 249 -16.42 -6.71 7.18
C VAL A 249 -15.97 -6.84 8.64
N GLY A 250 -14.91 -6.14 9.04
CA GLY A 250 -14.38 -6.12 10.39
C GLY A 250 -15.41 -5.71 11.44
N GLN A 251 -16.13 -4.62 11.19
CA GLN A 251 -17.20 -4.15 12.06
C GLN A 251 -18.38 -5.12 12.10
N ASN A 252 -18.83 -5.64 10.95
CA ASN A 252 -19.97 -6.55 10.91
C ASN A 252 -19.71 -7.89 11.63
N LEU A 253 -18.53 -8.51 11.50
CA LEU A 253 -18.26 -9.73 12.27
C LEU A 253 -18.01 -9.41 13.76
N GLY A 254 -17.53 -8.19 14.08
CA GLY A 254 -17.48 -7.71 15.47
C GLY A 254 -18.86 -7.61 16.09
N ALA A 255 -19.84 -7.18 15.31
CA ALA A 255 -21.24 -7.07 15.68
C ALA A 255 -22.01 -8.41 15.62
N GLY A 256 -21.33 -9.54 15.37
CA GLY A 256 -21.97 -10.85 15.24
C GLY A 256 -22.84 -11.01 13.99
N GLN A 257 -22.61 -10.23 12.93
CA GLN A 257 -23.46 -10.16 11.73
C GLN A 257 -22.72 -10.62 10.45
N PRO A 258 -22.40 -11.93 10.31
CA PRO A 258 -21.63 -12.46 9.18
C PRO A 258 -22.31 -12.27 7.81
N GLU A 259 -23.64 -12.30 7.75
CA GLU A 259 -24.36 -12.03 6.50
C GLU A 259 -24.20 -10.59 6.02
N ARG A 260 -24.15 -9.61 6.94
CA ARG A 260 -23.83 -8.23 6.57
C ARG A 260 -22.38 -8.07 6.14
N ALA A 261 -21.46 -8.85 6.71
CA ALA A 261 -20.08 -8.89 6.25
C ALA A 261 -20.00 -9.40 4.79
N ARG A 262 -20.71 -10.49 4.44
CA ARG A 262 -20.82 -10.96 3.05
C ARG A 262 -21.42 -9.91 2.11
N ARG A 263 -22.50 -9.24 2.52
CA ARG A 263 -23.09 -8.14 1.73
C ARG A 263 -22.11 -7.00 1.50
N SER A 264 -21.28 -6.67 2.49
CA SER A 264 -20.24 -5.65 2.36
C SER A 264 -19.23 -6.01 1.27
N VAL A 265 -18.82 -7.29 1.21
CA VAL A 265 -17.97 -7.80 0.11
C VAL A 265 -18.69 -7.66 -1.23
N GLY A 266 -19.96 -8.06 -1.33
CA GLY A 266 -20.75 -7.92 -2.55
C GLY A 266 -20.82 -6.48 -3.09
N TRP A 267 -21.09 -5.50 -2.21
CA TRP A 267 -21.03 -4.09 -2.57
C TRP A 267 -19.64 -3.66 -3.04
N GLY A 268 -18.59 -4.06 -2.32
CA GLY A 268 -17.20 -3.79 -2.72
C GLY A 268 -16.86 -4.34 -4.10
N LEU A 269 -17.29 -5.57 -4.41
CA LEU A 269 -17.12 -6.18 -5.73
C LEU A 269 -17.89 -5.42 -6.82
N GLY A 270 -19.11 -4.98 -6.55
CA GLY A 270 -19.88 -4.13 -7.47
C GLY A 270 -19.19 -2.82 -7.78
N PHE A 271 -18.81 -2.05 -6.73
CA PHE A 271 -18.12 -0.77 -6.88
C PHE A 271 -16.77 -0.90 -7.59
N VAL A 272 -15.96 -1.90 -7.22
CA VAL A 272 -14.66 -2.08 -7.87
C VAL A 272 -14.83 -2.49 -9.33
N THR A 273 -15.85 -3.27 -9.67
CA THR A 273 -16.11 -3.67 -11.06
C THR A 273 -16.46 -2.46 -11.91
N VAL A 274 -17.37 -1.60 -11.44
CA VAL A 274 -17.69 -0.33 -12.13
C VAL A 274 -16.44 0.53 -12.32
N LEU A 275 -15.66 0.71 -11.25
CA LEU A 275 -14.42 1.48 -11.32
C LEU A 275 -13.42 0.89 -12.32
N LYS A 276 -13.25 -0.44 -12.33
CA LYS A 276 -12.33 -1.12 -13.24
C LYS A 276 -12.82 -1.12 -14.68
N MET A 277 -14.12 -1.10 -14.93
CA MET A 277 -14.66 -0.87 -16.28
C MET A 277 -14.40 0.57 -16.74
N LEU A 278 -14.66 1.57 -15.89
CA LEU A 278 -14.40 2.99 -16.22
C LEU A 278 -12.94 3.27 -16.57
N VAL A 279 -12.00 2.57 -15.92
CA VAL A 279 -10.57 2.72 -16.21
C VAL A 279 -10.10 1.77 -17.32
N GLY A 280 -10.60 0.53 -17.33
CA GLY A 280 -10.17 -0.51 -18.28
C GLY A 280 -10.65 -0.25 -19.70
N ILE A 281 -11.85 0.27 -19.91
CA ILE A 281 -12.40 0.56 -21.25
C ILE A 281 -11.49 1.56 -22.00
N PRO A 282 -11.14 2.74 -21.46
CA PRO A 282 -10.19 3.63 -22.11
C PRO A 282 -8.84 2.98 -22.42
N LEU A 283 -8.32 2.14 -21.51
CA LEU A 283 -7.04 1.45 -21.72
C LEU A 283 -7.13 0.35 -22.78
N ALA A 284 -8.28 -0.27 -22.99
CA ALA A 284 -8.49 -1.28 -24.03
C ALA A 284 -8.66 -0.66 -25.42
N PHE A 285 -9.50 0.38 -25.54
CA PHE A 285 -9.90 0.96 -26.82
C PHE A 285 -9.04 2.14 -27.27
N PHE A 286 -8.47 2.91 -26.32
CA PHE A 286 -7.67 4.10 -26.62
C PHE A 286 -6.28 4.07 -25.95
N PRO A 287 -5.54 2.93 -25.97
CA PRO A 287 -4.27 2.82 -25.26
C PRO A 287 -3.21 3.83 -25.74
N VAL A 288 -3.11 4.04 -27.06
CA VAL A 288 -2.13 4.97 -27.66
C VAL A 288 -2.33 6.40 -27.16
N PHE A 289 -3.59 6.85 -27.07
CA PHE A 289 -3.91 8.19 -26.56
C PHE A 289 -3.44 8.37 -25.12
N VAL A 290 -3.66 7.36 -24.27
CA VAL A 290 -3.21 7.38 -22.87
C VAL A 290 -1.68 7.40 -22.79
N VAL A 291 -0.99 6.61 -23.61
CA VAL A 291 0.49 6.55 -23.59
C VAL A 291 1.12 7.85 -24.11
N PHE A 292 0.49 8.52 -25.08
CA PHE A 292 0.97 9.80 -25.63
C PHE A 292 1.01 10.96 -24.64
N ILE A 293 0.32 10.86 -23.51
CA ILE A 293 0.43 11.83 -22.41
C ILE A 293 1.83 11.79 -21.79
N PHE A 294 2.54 10.66 -21.91
CA PHE A 294 3.80 10.41 -21.23
C PHE A 294 5.02 10.36 -22.16
N THR A 295 4.88 9.85 -23.37
CA THR A 295 5.99 9.77 -24.34
C THR A 295 5.48 9.87 -25.77
N ARG A 296 6.35 10.35 -26.67
CA ARG A 296 6.09 10.45 -28.12
C ARG A 296 6.91 9.47 -28.96
N GLU A 297 7.76 8.66 -28.33
CA GLU A 297 8.60 7.67 -29.02
C GLU A 297 7.75 6.50 -29.53
N ALA A 298 7.64 6.37 -30.85
CA ALA A 298 6.65 5.51 -31.50
C ALA A 298 6.75 4.03 -31.08
N GLU A 299 7.97 3.50 -30.94
CA GLU A 299 8.19 2.10 -30.58
C GLU A 299 7.78 1.80 -29.14
N VAL A 300 8.15 2.68 -28.20
CA VAL A 300 7.73 2.59 -26.79
C VAL A 300 6.21 2.73 -26.68
N VAL A 301 5.60 3.63 -27.45
CA VAL A 301 4.15 3.84 -27.47
C VAL A 301 3.42 2.58 -27.92
N SER A 302 3.84 1.98 -29.03
CA SER A 302 3.21 0.78 -29.61
C SER A 302 3.26 -0.40 -28.64
N LEU A 303 4.44 -0.66 -28.05
CA LEU A 303 4.61 -1.77 -27.12
C LEU A 303 3.84 -1.55 -25.81
N THR A 304 3.91 -0.35 -25.24
CA THR A 304 3.15 0.01 -24.03
C THR A 304 1.65 -0.11 -24.29
N ALA A 305 1.17 0.35 -25.44
CA ALA A 305 -0.24 0.27 -25.79
C ALA A 305 -0.74 -1.18 -25.83
N SER A 306 0.02 -2.07 -26.46
CA SER A 306 -0.29 -3.50 -26.53
C SER A 306 -0.34 -4.14 -25.13
N TRP A 307 0.57 -3.75 -24.23
CA TRP A 307 0.54 -4.19 -22.83
C TRP A 307 -0.68 -3.70 -22.06
N LEU A 308 -1.04 -2.43 -22.23
CA LEU A 308 -2.23 -1.87 -21.57
C LEU A 308 -3.51 -2.57 -22.01
N GLN A 309 -3.62 -2.99 -23.27
CA GLN A 309 -4.77 -3.76 -23.75
C GLN A 309 -4.90 -5.11 -23.04
N VAL A 310 -3.80 -5.85 -22.90
CA VAL A 310 -3.79 -7.12 -22.16
C VAL A 310 -4.18 -6.90 -20.70
N LEU A 311 -3.63 -5.86 -20.06
CA LEU A 311 -3.94 -5.56 -18.66
C LEU A 311 -5.36 -5.02 -18.46
N ALA A 312 -5.92 -4.34 -19.45
CA ALA A 312 -7.31 -3.90 -19.41
C ALA A 312 -8.27 -5.09 -19.33
N LEU A 313 -7.98 -6.19 -20.04
CA LEU A 313 -8.74 -7.45 -19.91
C LEU A 313 -8.64 -8.04 -18.50
N ALA A 314 -7.48 -7.89 -17.85
CA ALA A 314 -7.25 -8.39 -16.50
C ALA A 314 -7.71 -7.43 -15.38
N ALA A 315 -8.10 -6.20 -15.71
CA ALA A 315 -8.35 -5.14 -14.74
C ALA A 315 -9.47 -5.49 -13.75
N ILE A 316 -10.50 -6.20 -14.22
CA ILE A 316 -11.61 -6.67 -13.38
C ILE A 316 -11.09 -7.68 -12.35
N PHE A 317 -10.33 -8.70 -12.77
CA PHE A 317 -9.74 -9.69 -11.86
C PHE A 317 -8.83 -9.05 -10.81
N MET A 318 -8.05 -8.04 -11.21
CA MET A 318 -7.25 -7.25 -10.26
C MET A 318 -8.14 -6.58 -9.22
N GLY A 319 -9.25 -5.97 -9.63
CA GLY A 319 -10.23 -5.36 -8.73
C GLY A 319 -10.81 -6.36 -7.73
N LEU A 320 -11.29 -7.51 -8.21
CA LEU A 320 -11.83 -8.58 -7.37
C LEU A 320 -10.79 -9.06 -6.35
N GLY A 321 -9.55 -9.28 -6.80
CA GLY A 321 -8.43 -9.70 -5.94
C GLY A 321 -8.18 -8.71 -4.79
N VAL A 322 -8.21 -7.40 -5.06
CA VAL A 322 -8.05 -6.37 -4.02
C VAL A 322 -9.17 -6.41 -2.99
N ILE A 323 -10.42 -6.62 -3.41
CA ILE A 323 -11.57 -6.71 -2.49
C ILE A 323 -11.46 -7.94 -1.60
N PHE A 324 -11.19 -9.12 -2.17
CA PHE A 324 -11.04 -10.34 -1.39
C PHE A 324 -9.85 -10.27 -0.44
N GLN A 325 -8.69 -9.81 -0.93
CA GLN A 325 -7.50 -9.62 -0.10
C GLN A 325 -7.78 -8.73 1.11
N GLN A 326 -8.46 -7.61 0.93
CA GLN A 326 -8.77 -6.70 2.03
C GLN A 326 -9.85 -7.23 2.96
N ALA A 327 -10.89 -7.91 2.43
CA ALA A 327 -11.92 -8.55 3.24
C ALA A 327 -11.33 -9.62 4.16
N PHE A 328 -10.47 -10.50 3.62
CA PHE A 328 -9.85 -11.59 4.38
C PHE A 328 -8.83 -11.07 5.39
N ASN A 329 -7.96 -10.14 4.99
CA ASN A 329 -6.97 -9.55 5.90
C ASN A 329 -7.64 -8.91 7.12
N ILE A 330 -8.69 -8.11 6.91
CA ILE A 330 -9.37 -7.41 8.01
C ILE A 330 -10.33 -8.34 8.78
N ALA A 331 -10.83 -9.41 8.16
CA ALA A 331 -11.55 -10.46 8.87
C ALA A 331 -10.64 -11.29 9.81
N GLY A 332 -9.33 -11.25 9.61
CA GLY A 332 -8.34 -11.97 10.40
C GLY A 332 -7.70 -13.17 9.71
N ASP A 333 -8.07 -13.46 8.46
CA ASP A 333 -7.58 -14.61 7.68
C ASP A 333 -6.36 -14.24 6.82
N THR A 334 -5.34 -13.66 7.44
CA THR A 334 -4.16 -13.11 6.74
C THR A 334 -3.24 -14.19 6.15
N VAL A 335 -3.28 -15.41 6.68
CA VAL A 335 -2.49 -16.54 6.17
C VAL A 335 -3.04 -17.04 4.83
N SER A 336 -4.36 -17.15 4.70
CA SER A 336 -4.98 -17.51 3.41
C SER A 336 -4.61 -16.50 2.33
N VAL A 337 -4.66 -15.20 2.65
CA VAL A 337 -4.22 -14.14 1.74
C VAL A 337 -2.77 -14.32 1.32
N MET A 338 -1.87 -14.55 2.28
CA MET A 338 -0.45 -14.78 2.01
C MET A 338 -0.24 -15.94 1.04
N ILE A 339 -0.86 -17.09 1.30
CA ILE A 339 -0.73 -18.27 0.44
C ILE A 339 -1.23 -17.95 -0.98
N VAL A 340 -2.42 -17.34 -1.12
CA VAL A 340 -2.97 -16.98 -2.43
C VAL A 340 -2.06 -16.00 -3.18
N THR A 341 -1.51 -15.01 -2.49
CA THR A 341 -0.62 -14.01 -3.07
C THR A 341 0.70 -14.64 -3.55
N PHE A 342 1.33 -15.51 -2.75
CA PHE A 342 2.57 -16.20 -3.14
C PHE A 342 2.35 -17.21 -4.28
N VAL A 343 1.29 -18.01 -4.23
CA VAL A 343 0.93 -18.92 -5.35
C VAL A 343 0.69 -18.11 -6.62
N GLY A 344 -0.03 -16.99 -6.50
CA GLY A 344 -0.25 -16.07 -7.59
C GLY A 344 1.04 -15.52 -8.19
N VAL A 345 2.02 -15.14 -7.35
CA VAL A 345 3.31 -14.60 -7.84
C VAL A 345 4.15 -15.66 -8.53
N ILE A 346 4.18 -16.89 -7.99
CA ILE A 346 4.95 -17.99 -8.59
C ILE A 346 4.42 -18.26 -9.99
N ILE A 347 3.10 -18.29 -10.15
CA ILE A 347 2.47 -18.55 -11.44
C ILE A 347 2.62 -17.36 -12.38
N GLU A 348 2.45 -16.13 -11.89
CA GLU A 348 2.72 -14.90 -12.64
C GLU A 348 4.14 -14.89 -13.22
N LEU A 349 5.16 -15.15 -12.40
CA LEU A 349 6.56 -15.13 -12.83
C LEU A 349 6.89 -16.28 -13.77
N SER A 350 6.38 -17.48 -13.48
CA SER A 350 6.61 -18.67 -14.31
C SER A 350 5.97 -18.52 -15.69
N THR A 351 4.73 -18.03 -15.75
CA THR A 351 4.02 -17.79 -17.02
C THR A 351 4.61 -16.61 -17.78
N ALA A 352 5.01 -15.54 -17.10
CA ALA A 352 5.71 -14.42 -17.75
C ALA A 352 7.00 -14.89 -18.42
N TRP A 353 7.82 -15.71 -17.75
CA TRP A 353 9.05 -16.26 -18.34
C TRP A 353 8.75 -17.22 -19.49
N LEU A 354 7.82 -18.18 -19.29
CA LEU A 354 7.46 -19.19 -20.27
C LEU A 354 6.92 -18.58 -21.58
N LEU A 355 6.03 -17.59 -21.46
CA LEU A 355 5.42 -16.90 -22.59
C LEU A 355 6.43 -16.01 -23.31
N SER A 356 7.32 -15.35 -22.57
CA SER A 356 8.26 -14.40 -23.17
C SER A 356 9.41 -15.09 -23.90
N TYR A 357 9.94 -16.19 -23.37
CA TYR A 357 11.13 -16.87 -23.89
C TYR A 357 10.78 -18.15 -24.68
N PRO A 358 10.45 -19.31 -24.07
CA PRO A 358 10.16 -20.55 -24.82
C PRO A 358 9.06 -20.43 -25.88
N LEU A 359 7.99 -19.70 -25.61
CA LEU A 359 6.85 -19.58 -26.53
C LEU A 359 6.98 -18.40 -27.50
N GLY A 360 8.08 -17.65 -27.44
CA GLY A 360 8.42 -16.64 -28.45
C GLY A 360 7.49 -15.41 -28.50
N MET A 361 6.67 -15.15 -27.48
CA MET A 361 5.81 -13.96 -27.45
C MET A 361 6.57 -12.66 -27.14
N GLY A 362 7.88 -12.76 -26.89
CA GLY A 362 8.74 -11.61 -26.58
C GLY A 362 8.26 -10.85 -25.34
N PRO A 363 8.42 -9.51 -25.30
CA PRO A 363 8.01 -8.71 -24.15
C PRO A 363 6.51 -8.81 -23.82
N LEU A 364 5.64 -9.10 -24.78
CA LEU A 364 4.21 -9.25 -24.54
C LEU A 364 3.87 -10.43 -23.62
N GLY A 365 4.71 -11.46 -23.58
CA GLY A 365 4.55 -12.59 -22.67
C GLY A 365 4.49 -12.18 -21.19
N ILE A 366 5.17 -11.08 -20.83
CA ILE A 366 5.20 -10.54 -19.47
C ILE A 366 3.83 -10.00 -19.04
N ALA A 367 3.12 -9.27 -19.92
CA ALA A 367 1.78 -8.77 -19.59
C ALA A 367 0.76 -9.89 -19.51
N TRP A 368 0.88 -10.91 -20.37
CA TRP A 368 0.02 -12.09 -20.27
C TRP A 368 0.28 -12.87 -18.98
N GLY A 369 1.55 -13.04 -18.57
CA GLY A 369 1.85 -13.65 -17.28
C GLY A 369 1.25 -12.88 -16.09
N ASN A 370 1.31 -11.54 -16.14
CA ASN A 370 0.68 -10.68 -15.14
C ASN A 370 -0.86 -10.83 -15.14
N ALA A 371 -1.49 -10.81 -16.31
CA ALA A 371 -2.93 -11.01 -16.48
C ALA A 371 -3.40 -12.37 -15.95
N ILE A 372 -2.67 -13.45 -16.27
CA ILE A 372 -2.93 -14.81 -15.79
C ILE A 372 -2.79 -14.87 -14.26
N GLY A 373 -1.73 -14.27 -13.71
CA GLY A 373 -1.54 -14.18 -12.26
C GLY A 373 -2.68 -13.46 -11.54
N MET A 374 -3.21 -12.37 -12.11
CA MET A 374 -4.37 -11.66 -11.58
C MET A 374 -5.64 -12.50 -11.66
N GLY A 375 -5.91 -13.12 -12.82
CA GLY A 375 -7.06 -14.00 -13.02
C GLY A 375 -7.05 -15.18 -12.06
N LEU A 376 -5.90 -15.81 -11.86
CA LEU A 376 -5.77 -16.95 -10.96
C LEU A 376 -5.95 -16.56 -9.49
N ARG A 377 -5.35 -15.45 -9.03
CA ARG A 377 -5.57 -14.97 -7.65
C ARG A 377 -7.06 -14.77 -7.39
N ALA A 378 -7.78 -14.12 -8.31
CA ALA A 378 -9.23 -13.97 -8.22
C ALA A 378 -9.94 -15.35 -8.19
N ALA A 379 -9.57 -16.27 -9.08
CA ALA A 379 -10.15 -17.61 -9.15
C ALA A 379 -9.92 -18.44 -7.88
N ILE A 380 -8.79 -18.28 -7.18
CA ILE A 380 -8.50 -18.97 -5.91
C ILE A 380 -9.28 -18.34 -4.75
N PHE A 381 -9.46 -17.01 -4.74
CA PHE A 381 -10.23 -16.35 -3.68
C PHE A 381 -11.72 -16.71 -3.71
N VAL A 382 -12.31 -16.96 -4.87
CA VAL A 382 -13.73 -17.32 -5.02
C VAL A 382 -14.15 -18.54 -4.18
N PRO A 383 -13.52 -19.73 -4.30
CA PRO A 383 -13.88 -20.88 -3.48
C PRO A 383 -13.60 -20.65 -1.99
N LEU A 384 -12.51 -19.94 -1.64
CA LEU A 384 -12.23 -19.59 -0.24
C LEU A 384 -13.32 -18.68 0.35
N TYR A 385 -13.84 -17.75 -0.45
CA TYR A 385 -14.94 -16.87 -0.06
C TYR A 385 -16.21 -17.68 0.26
N PHE A 386 -16.56 -18.63 -0.60
CA PHE A 386 -17.75 -19.47 -0.42
C PHE A 386 -17.62 -20.50 0.71
N ARG A 387 -16.41 -21.00 1.01
CA ARG A 387 -16.17 -21.86 2.19
C ARG A 387 -16.53 -21.18 3.51
N GLY A 388 -16.32 -19.86 3.60
CA GLY A 388 -16.78 -19.07 4.73
C GLY A 388 -15.91 -19.14 6.00
N ASP A 389 -14.79 -19.85 6.00
CA ASP A 389 -13.86 -19.95 7.16
C ASP A 389 -13.37 -18.58 7.65
N TRP A 390 -13.26 -17.62 6.73
CA TRP A 390 -12.88 -16.24 7.03
C TRP A 390 -13.90 -15.51 7.92
N LEU A 391 -15.17 -15.94 7.95
CA LEU A 391 -16.23 -15.34 8.78
C LEU A 391 -16.11 -15.73 10.26
N THR A 392 -15.46 -16.84 10.57
CA THR A 392 -15.38 -17.40 11.93
C THR A 392 -14.03 -17.12 12.60
N ARG A 393 -13.11 -16.42 11.91
CA ARG A 393 -11.79 -16.09 12.45
C ARG A 393 -11.88 -15.18 13.68
N ARG A 394 -11.24 -15.63 14.76
CA ARG A 394 -11.07 -14.84 15.99
C ARG A 394 -9.84 -13.96 15.87
N VAL A 395 -10.03 -12.66 16.08
CA VAL A 395 -8.99 -11.62 16.01
C VAL A 395 -8.69 -11.05 17.40
N ILE A 396 -9.65 -11.18 18.32
CA ILE A 396 -9.64 -10.74 19.72
C ILE A 396 -10.08 -11.93 20.57
#